data_AF-A0A834Y3W1-F1
#
_entry.id   AF-A0A834Y3W1-F1
#
_cell.length_a   1.000
_cell.length_b   1.000
_cell.length_c   1.000
_cell.angle_alpha   90.00
_cell.angle_beta   90.00
_cell.angle_gamma   90.00
#
_symmetry.space_group_name_H-M   'P 1'
#
loop_
_entity.id
_entity.type
_entity.pdbx_description
1 polymer ?
#
loop_
_entity_poly.entity_id
_entity_poly.type
_entity_poly.pdbx_seq_one_letter_code
_entity_poly.pdbx_strand_id
1 'polypeptide(L)'
;MQSSTEKLIKLNKKWFPVLMGIFVGEVDARRKILRGRKTITRQYYRGLGIPAWAIILISGMGMLAIGVGFYVALKKFIVDGPRESEKSAYHPAMQNDV
;
A
#
# COMPACT_ATOMS: atom_id res chain seq x y z
N MET A 1 6.63 31.58 -21.62
CA MET A 1 6.68 30.10 -21.43
C MET A 1 7.80 29.64 -20.50
N GLN A 2 8.97 30.30 -20.50
CA GLN A 2 10.15 29.98 -19.66
C GLN A 2 9.92 30.10 -18.13
N SER A 3 8.95 30.92 -17.69
CA SER A 3 8.66 31.12 -16.26
C SER A 3 8.06 29.88 -15.57
N SER A 4 7.25 29.07 -16.27
CA SER A 4 6.65 27.87 -15.67
C SER A 4 7.66 26.75 -15.46
N THR A 5 8.61 26.57 -16.37
CA THR A 5 9.64 25.53 -16.25
C THR A 5 10.60 25.81 -15.09
N GLU A 6 10.96 27.06 -14.86
CA GLU A 6 11.79 27.45 -13.71
C GLU A 6 11.08 27.26 -12.36
N LYS A 7 9.79 27.55 -12.29
CA LYS A 7 8.98 27.28 -11.09
C LYS A 7 8.93 25.79 -10.77
N LEU A 8 8.75 24.94 -11.79
CA LEU A 8 8.75 23.49 -11.63
C LEU A 8 10.11 22.97 -11.18
N ILE A 9 11.21 23.50 -11.72
CA ILE A 9 12.57 23.10 -11.31
C ILE A 9 12.85 23.53 -9.86
N LYS A 10 12.48 24.76 -9.48
CA LYS A 10 12.62 25.23 -8.08
C LYS A 10 11.76 24.42 -7.11
N LEU A 11 10.54 24.07 -7.52
CA LEU A 11 9.65 23.23 -6.75
C LEU A 11 10.28 21.84 -6.54
N ASN A 12 10.71 21.19 -7.61
CA ASN A 12 11.28 19.84 -7.54
C ASN A 12 12.58 19.81 -6.70
N LYS A 13 13.42 20.85 -6.82
CA LYS A 13 14.66 20.98 -6.04
C LYS A 13 14.41 21.19 -4.54
N LYS A 14 13.26 21.78 -4.16
CA LYS A 14 12.86 21.95 -2.75
C LYS A 14 12.39 20.63 -2.13
N TRP A 15 11.66 19.82 -2.89
CA TRP A 15 11.09 18.54 -2.41
C TRP A 15 12.07 17.37 -2.50
N PHE A 16 13.01 17.41 -3.45
CA PHE A 16 14.03 16.36 -3.63
C PHE A 16 14.80 15.98 -2.35
N PRO A 17 15.36 16.91 -1.55
CA PRO A 17 16.06 16.54 -0.31
C PRO A 17 15.13 16.00 0.78
N VAL A 18 13.87 16.43 0.81
CA VAL A 18 12.85 15.89 1.74
C VAL A 18 12.55 14.43 1.40
N LEU A 19 12.35 14.14 0.10
CA LEU A 19 12.16 12.79 -0.39
C LEU A 19 13.36 11.91 -0.07
N MET A 20 14.59 12.41 -0.29
CA MET A 20 15.82 11.68 0.08
C MET A 20 15.93 11.44 1.59
N GLY A 21 15.51 12.39 2.42
CA GLY A 21 15.52 12.26 3.89
C GLY A 21 14.61 11.13 4.42
N ILE A 22 13.52 10.82 3.72
CA ILE A 22 12.62 9.69 4.07
C ILE A 22 13.28 8.33 3.82
N PHE A 23 14.27 8.26 2.92
CA PHE A 23 15.04 7.05 2.62
C PHE A 23 16.33 6.90 3.44
N VAL A 24 16.78 7.95 4.13
CA VAL A 24 17.93 7.85 5.06
C VAL A 24 17.45 7.14 6.32
N GLY A 25 17.71 5.84 6.38
CA GLY A 25 17.24 4.93 7.43
C GLY A 25 17.68 5.34 8.84
N GLU A 26 16.95 4.79 9.81
CA GLU A 26 17.16 4.93 11.25
C GLU A 26 18.65 4.88 11.62
N VAL A 27 19.04 5.84 12.45
CA VAL A 27 20.43 6.05 12.90
C VAL A 27 20.95 4.76 13.52
N ASP A 28 21.77 4.06 12.73
CA ASP A 28 22.44 2.83 13.11
C ASP A 28 23.20 3.09 14.42
N ALA A 29 22.75 2.49 15.53
CA ALA A 29 23.26 2.74 16.87
C ALA A 29 24.69 2.19 17.01
N ARG A 30 25.66 2.88 16.39
CA ARG A 30 27.04 2.46 16.30
C ARG A 30 27.77 2.82 17.59
N ARG A 31 27.66 1.95 18.60
CA ARG A 31 28.44 2.11 19.83
C ARG A 31 29.90 1.76 19.55
N LYS A 32 30.78 2.77 19.51
CA LYS A 32 32.23 2.55 19.48
C LYS A 32 32.70 2.23 20.89
N ILE A 33 33.25 1.03 21.09
CA ILE A 33 33.90 0.67 22.34
C ILE A 33 35.40 0.85 22.11
N LEU A 34 35.99 1.84 22.75
CA LEU A 34 37.44 2.05 22.76
C LEU A 34 38.04 1.08 23.76
N ARG A 35 38.88 0.15 23.30
CA ARG A 35 39.59 -0.80 24.17
C ARG A 35 41.08 -0.68 23.87
N GLY A 36 41.82 0.02 24.73
CA GLY A 36 43.24 0.35 24.49
C GLY A 36 43.42 1.18 23.21
N ARG A 37 44.36 0.79 22.34
CA ARG A 37 44.64 1.47 21.05
C ARG A 37 43.72 1.01 19.89
N LYS A 38 42.84 0.03 20.11
CA LYS A 38 41.97 -0.49 19.05
C LYS A 38 40.53 -0.05 19.28
N THR A 39 39.94 0.54 18.23
CA THR A 39 38.50 0.78 18.18
C THR A 39 37.83 -0.48 17.69
N ILE A 40 37.05 -1.13 18.55
CA ILE A 40 36.23 -2.30 18.16
C ILE A 40 34.81 -1.80 17.89
N THR A 41 34.38 -1.87 16.64
CA THR A 41 32.99 -1.58 16.25
C THR A 41 32.21 -2.89 16.28
N ARG A 42 31.43 -3.11 17.34
CA ARG A 42 30.49 -4.23 17.39
C ARG A 42 29.15 -3.73 16.83
N GLN A 43 28.78 -4.18 15.63
CA GLN A 43 27.44 -3.94 15.10
C GLN A 43 26.50 -4.99 15.70
N TYR A 44 25.64 -4.57 16.62
CA TYR A 44 24.72 -5.45 17.33
C TYR A 44 23.38 -5.63 16.60
N TYR A 45 23.02 -4.68 15.75
CA TYR A 45 21.78 -4.71 14.98
C TYR A 45 22.14 -4.47 13.52
N ARG A 46 21.90 -5.48 12.67
CA ARG A 46 21.61 -5.20 11.27
C ARG A 46 20.13 -4.87 11.22
N GLY A 47 19.80 -3.58 11.18
CA GLY A 47 18.42 -3.16 10.92
C GLY A 47 17.91 -3.82 9.63
N LEU A 48 16.61 -4.10 9.55
CA LEU A 48 16.03 -4.54 8.29
C LEU A 48 16.32 -3.44 7.25
N GLY A 49 16.80 -3.82 6.06
CA GLY A 49 17.12 -2.87 4.98
C GLY A 49 15.91 -2.11 4.41
N ILE A 50 14.73 -2.30 5.02
CA ILE A 50 13.45 -1.70 4.66
C ILE A 50 13.08 -0.76 5.82
N PRO A 51 12.76 0.52 5.54
CA PRO A 51 12.38 1.46 6.59
C PRO A 51 11.04 1.06 7.22
N ALA A 52 10.86 1.35 8.52
CA ALA A 52 9.69 0.93 9.29
C ALA A 52 8.34 1.37 8.66
N TRP A 53 8.30 2.57 8.07
CA TRP A 53 7.08 3.08 7.41
C TRP A 53 6.65 2.24 6.20
N ALA A 54 7.59 1.64 5.46
CA ALA A 54 7.27 0.81 4.31
C ALA A 54 6.61 -0.51 4.73
N ILE A 55 7.02 -1.08 5.86
CA ILE A 55 6.43 -2.30 6.42
C ILE A 55 4.97 -2.05 6.79
N ILE A 56 4.68 -0.91 7.41
CA ILE A 56 3.32 -0.52 7.81
C ILE A 56 2.43 -0.32 6.57
N LEU A 57 2.94 0.35 5.53
CA LEU A 57 2.19 0.55 4.29
C LEU A 57 1.87 -0.77 3.59
N ILE A 58 2.85 -1.66 3.43
CA ILE A 58 2.65 -2.96 2.78
C ILE A 58 1.64 -3.79 3.58
N SER A 59 1.75 -3.79 4.91
CA SER A 59 0.80 -4.48 5.78
C SER A 59 -0.62 -3.93 5.64
N GLY A 60 -0.79 -2.61 5.67
CA GLY A 60 -2.09 -1.96 5.50
C GLY A 60 -2.70 -2.24 4.12
N MET A 61 -1.91 -2.14 3.04
CA MET A 61 -2.35 -2.47 1.69
C MET A 61 -2.74 -3.95 1.55
N GLY A 62 -1.98 -4.85 2.19
CA GLY A 62 -2.31 -6.28 2.23
C GLY A 62 -3.67 -6.53 2.87
N MET A 63 -3.96 -5.88 4.00
CA MET A 63 -5.24 -6.03 4.68
C MET A 63 -6.42 -5.52 3.86
N LEU A 64 -6.25 -4.40 3.15
CA LEU A 64 -7.27 -3.89 2.22
C LEU A 64 -7.48 -4.82 1.02
N ALA A 65 -6.41 -5.32 0.42
CA ALA A 65 -6.50 -6.24 -0.71
C ALA A 65 -7.23 -7.55 -0.33
N ILE A 66 -6.94 -8.09 0.86
CA ILE A 66 -7.63 -9.26 1.40
C ILE A 66 -9.12 -8.96 1.60
N GLY A 67 -9.47 -7.81 2.19
CA GLY A 67 -10.87 -7.41 2.38
C GLY A 67 -11.65 -7.29 1.07
N VAL A 68 -11.03 -6.65 0.06
CA VAL A 68 -11.62 -6.52 -1.29
C VAL A 68 -11.79 -7.90 -1.94
N GLY A 69 -10.76 -8.75 -1.87
CA GLY A 69 -10.82 -10.11 -2.41
C GLY A 69 -11.93 -10.94 -1.77
N PHE A 70 -12.07 -10.85 -0.45
CA PHE A 70 -13.12 -11.54 0.30
C PHE A 70 -14.51 -11.08 -0.11
N TYR A 71 -14.72 -9.77 -0.28
CA TYR A 71 -15.98 -9.21 -0.77
C TYR A 71 -16.35 -9.71 -2.16
N VAL A 72 -15.40 -9.73 -3.10
CA VAL A 72 -15.66 -10.20 -4.47
C VAL A 72 -16.00 -11.70 -4.48
N ALA A 73 -15.30 -12.51 -3.69
CA ALA A 73 -15.59 -13.93 -3.56
C ALA A 73 -17.03 -14.14 -3.05
N LEU A 74 -17.40 -13.49 -1.95
CA LEU A 74 -18.75 -13.54 -1.39
C LEU A 74 -19.82 -13.08 -2.40
N LYS A 75 -19.57 -11.98 -3.12
CA LYS A 75 -20.49 -11.49 -4.17
C LYS A 75 -20.74 -12.58 -5.22
N LYS A 76 -19.67 -13.19 -5.75
CA LYS A 76 -19.80 -14.22 -6.78
C LYS A 76 -20.47 -15.52 -6.28
N PHE A 77 -20.23 -15.91 -5.03
CA PHE A 77 -20.79 -17.16 -4.50
C PHE A 77 -22.22 -17.01 -3.98
N ILE A 78 -22.55 -15.87 -3.35
CA ILE A 78 -23.83 -15.67 -2.66
C ILE A 78 -24.82 -14.88 -3.53
N VAL A 79 -24.37 -13.82 -4.19
CA VAL A 79 -25.25 -12.91 -4.93
C VAL A 79 -25.47 -13.43 -6.35
N ASP A 80 -24.38 -13.80 -7.04
CA ASP A 80 -24.44 -14.30 -8.42
C ASP A 80 -24.73 -15.83 -8.48
N GLY A 81 -25.38 -16.39 -7.46
CA GLY A 81 -25.77 -17.79 -7.42
C GLY A 81 -26.63 -18.19 -8.64
N PRO A 82 -26.72 -19.49 -9.00
CA PRO A 82 -27.25 -20.00 -10.27
C PRO A 82 -28.74 -19.70 -10.56
N ARG A 83 -29.40 -18.86 -9.76
CA ARG A 83 -30.81 -18.50 -9.86
C ARG A 83 -31.08 -17.23 -10.69
N GLU A 84 -30.06 -16.45 -11.06
CA GLU A 84 -30.27 -15.26 -11.92
C GLU A 84 -30.57 -15.59 -13.40
N SER A 85 -30.55 -16.85 -13.81
CA SER A 85 -31.10 -17.27 -15.11
C SER A 85 -32.64 -17.32 -15.12
N GLU A 86 -33.30 -17.16 -13.98
CA GLU A 86 -34.75 -16.94 -13.88
C GLU A 86 -35.02 -15.49 -13.49
N LYS A 87 -34.53 -14.55 -14.31
CA LYS A 87 -35.12 -13.20 -14.34
C LYS A 87 -36.61 -13.40 -14.59
N SER A 88 -37.41 -13.18 -13.55
CA SER A 88 -38.87 -13.18 -13.54
C SER A 88 -39.43 -12.86 -14.92
N ALA A 89 -39.70 -13.89 -15.71
CA ALA A 89 -40.59 -13.77 -16.82
C ALA A 89 -41.94 -13.54 -16.16
N TYR A 90 -42.35 -12.27 -16.10
CA TYR A 90 -43.71 -11.93 -15.73
C TYR A 90 -44.61 -12.69 -16.70
N HIS A 91 -45.20 -13.78 -16.24
CA HIS A 91 -46.23 -14.50 -16.95
C HIS A 91 -47.55 -13.85 -16.53
N PRO A 92 -48.14 -12.95 -17.34
CA PRO A 92 -49.47 -12.45 -17.05
C PRO A 92 -50.42 -13.65 -17.00
N ALA A 93 -51.32 -13.66 -16.01
CA ALA A 93 -52.37 -14.66 -15.93
C ALA A 93 -53.21 -14.60 -17.22
N MET A 94 -53.54 -15.76 -17.80
CA MET A 94 -54.47 -15.83 -18.93
C MET A 94 -55.83 -15.27 -18.48
N GLN A 95 -56.15 -14.06 -18.93
CA GLN A 95 -57.46 -13.48 -18.77
C GLN A 95 -58.37 -14.14 -19.81
N ASN A 96 -59.28 -15.01 -19.37
CA ASN A 96 -60.33 -15.52 -20.23
C ASN A 96 -61.37 -14.41 -20.39
N ASP A 97 -61.40 -13.80 -21.56
CA ASP A 97 -62.46 -12.86 -21.93
C ASP A 97 -63.77 -13.65 -22.11
N VAL A 98 -64.83 -13.19 -21.44
CA VAL A 98 -66.18 -13.81 -21.41
C VAL A 98 -66.98 -13.44 -22.65
#